data_AF-D4AS73-F1
#
_entry.id   AF-D4AS73-F1
#
_cell.length_a   1.000
_cell.length_b   1.000
_cell.length_c   1.000
_cell.angle_alpha   90.00
_cell.angle_beta   90.00
_cell.angle_gamma   90.00
#
_symmetry.space_group_name_H-M   'P 1'
#
loop_
_entity.id
_entity.type
_entity.pdbx_description
1 polymer ?
#
loop_
_entity_poly.entity_id
_entity_poly.type
_entity_poly.pdbx_seq_one_letter_code
_entity_poly.pdbx_strand_id
1 'polypeptide(L)'
;MREPISLADIQFPAASQNISHLLSDLRRSALSITNRLRSMETDSIFVQEISDYYGLPLVANERCGSWYIPPDKKVGSSYFKSTDGHMGQWDFSLRRLNLQVLDILKKYGG
;
A
#
# COMPACT_ATOMS: atom_id res chain seq x y z
N MET A 1 -50.67 -24.28 5.17
CA MET A 1 -49.87 -23.28 5.91
C MET A 1 -48.45 -23.81 5.94
N ARG A 2 -47.45 -23.11 5.38
CA ARG A 2 -46.05 -23.60 5.39
C ARG A 2 -45.49 -23.41 6.81
N GLU A 3 -44.85 -24.44 7.35
CA GLU A 3 -44.23 -24.36 8.67
C GLU A 3 -43.13 -23.27 8.69
N PRO A 4 -42.98 -22.56 9.81
CA PRO A 4 -41.93 -21.55 9.97
C PRO A 4 -40.56 -22.23 10.01
N ILE A 5 -39.60 -21.64 9.29
CA ILE A 5 -38.21 -22.12 9.21
C ILE A 5 -37.63 -22.16 10.64
N SER A 6 -37.17 -23.32 11.08
CA SER A 6 -36.59 -23.51 12.40
C SER A 6 -35.08 -23.21 12.38
N LEU A 7 -34.49 -22.89 13.53
CA LEU A 7 -33.03 -22.68 13.64
C LEU A 7 -32.21 -23.92 13.26
N ALA A 8 -32.80 -25.12 13.35
CA ALA A 8 -32.16 -26.35 12.90
C ALA A 8 -32.02 -26.42 11.36
N ASP A 9 -32.88 -25.71 10.62
CA ASP A 9 -32.83 -25.60 9.16
C ASP A 9 -31.75 -24.60 8.70
N ILE A 10 -31.21 -23.79 9.63
CA ILE A 10 -30.06 -22.90 9.45
C ILE A 10 -28.78 -23.58 9.99
N GLN A 11 -28.65 -24.89 9.83
CA GLN A 11 -27.38 -25.57 10.05
C GLN A 11 -26.45 -25.27 8.87
N PHE A 12 -25.52 -24.34 9.05
CA PHE A 12 -24.40 -24.19 8.13
C PHE A 12 -23.60 -25.50 8.14
N PRO A 13 -23.52 -26.24 7.02
CA PRO A 13 -22.88 -27.55 6.98
C PRO A 13 -21.40 -27.43 7.36
N ALA A 14 -20.76 -28.50 7.83
CA ALA A 14 -19.32 -28.54 8.13
C ALA A 14 -18.42 -28.02 6.97
N ALA A 15 -18.93 -28.05 5.74
CA ALA A 15 -18.32 -27.43 4.56
C ALA A 15 -18.09 -25.91 4.72
N SER A 16 -18.94 -25.18 5.44
CA SER A 16 -18.78 -23.75 5.74
C SER A 16 -17.59 -23.47 6.66
N GLN A 17 -17.37 -24.32 7.68
CA GLN A 17 -16.18 -24.26 8.54
C GLN A 17 -14.92 -24.55 7.71
N ASN A 18 -15.00 -25.53 6.80
CA ASN A 18 -13.90 -25.87 5.88
C ASN A 18 -13.50 -24.68 4.99
N ILE A 19 -14.48 -23.94 4.45
CA ILE A 19 -14.21 -22.71 3.67
C ILE A 19 -13.53 -21.64 4.52
N SER A 20 -14.02 -21.37 5.74
CA SER A 20 -13.41 -20.38 6.62
C SER A 20 -11.95 -20.73 6.95
N HIS A 21 -11.66 -22.00 7.23
CA HIS A 21 -10.30 -22.49 7.46
C HIS A 21 -9.43 -22.34 6.21
N LEU A 22 -9.90 -22.76 5.04
CA LEU A 22 -9.19 -22.60 3.77
C LEU A 22 -8.87 -21.13 3.46
N LEU A 23 -9.83 -20.22 3.64
CA LEU A 23 -9.61 -18.78 3.44
C LEU A 23 -8.59 -18.22 4.44
N SER A 24 -8.60 -18.69 5.69
CA SER A 24 -7.62 -18.29 6.69
C SER A 24 -6.21 -18.79 6.35
N ASP A 25 -6.09 -20.00 5.83
CA ASP A 25 -4.82 -20.60 5.41
C ASP A 25 -4.28 -19.92 4.14
N LEU A 26 -5.16 -19.61 3.18
CA LEU A 26 -4.82 -18.80 2.00
C LEU A 26 -4.37 -17.40 2.39
N ARG A 27 -5.04 -16.75 3.35
CA ARG A 27 -4.61 -15.45 3.87
C ARG A 27 -3.24 -15.55 4.53
N ARG A 28 -3.00 -16.60 5.34
CA ARG A 28 -1.70 -16.82 5.99
C ARG A 28 -0.60 -17.06 4.97
N SER A 29 -0.87 -17.84 3.93
CA SER A 29 0.11 -18.11 2.87
C SER A 29 0.40 -16.87 2.03
N ALA A 30 -0.62 -16.10 1.66
CA ALA A 30 -0.49 -14.81 0.97
C ALA A 30 0.36 -13.81 1.78
N LEU A 31 0.23 -13.83 3.11
CA LEU A 31 0.97 -12.97 4.03
C LEU A 31 2.29 -13.59 4.53
N SER A 32 2.76 -14.67 3.90
CA SER A 32 4.07 -15.25 4.21
C SER A 32 5.21 -14.27 3.96
N ILE A 33 6.33 -14.44 4.66
CA ILE A 33 7.52 -13.59 4.52
C ILE A 33 8.00 -13.58 3.06
N THR A 34 8.06 -14.74 2.41
CA THR A 34 8.48 -14.86 1.01
C THR A 34 7.58 -14.06 0.07
N ASN A 35 6.26 -14.15 0.23
CA ASN A 35 5.33 -13.39 -0.62
C ASN A 35 5.43 -11.88 -0.37
N ARG A 36 5.63 -11.45 0.88
CA ARG A 36 5.85 -10.04 1.22
C ARG A 36 7.14 -9.50 0.58
N LEU A 37 8.25 -10.23 0.71
CA LEU A 37 9.52 -9.83 0.11
C LEU A 37 9.44 -9.75 -1.41
N ARG A 38 8.82 -10.74 -2.07
CA ARG A 38 8.57 -10.71 -3.52
C ARG A 38 7.69 -9.54 -3.94
N SER A 39 6.63 -9.25 -3.19
CA SER A 39 5.77 -8.09 -3.44
C SER A 39 6.58 -6.79 -3.38
N MET A 40 7.43 -6.64 -2.36
CA MET A 40 8.26 -5.43 -2.19
C MET A 40 9.32 -5.29 -3.28
N GLU A 41 9.94 -6.39 -3.71
CA GLU A 41 10.85 -6.41 -4.86
C GLU A 41 10.13 -5.99 -6.14
N THR A 42 8.94 -6.55 -6.39
CA THR A 42 8.11 -6.21 -7.56
C THR A 42 7.73 -4.72 -7.56
N ASP A 43 7.27 -4.20 -6.43
CA ASP A 43 6.93 -2.79 -6.26
C ASP A 43 8.17 -1.90 -6.46
N SER A 44 9.34 -2.34 -5.98
CA SER A 44 10.59 -1.60 -6.16
C SER A 44 11.04 -1.52 -7.62
N ILE A 45 10.86 -2.59 -8.39
CA ILE A 45 11.14 -2.60 -9.82
C ILE A 45 10.16 -1.67 -10.54
N PHE A 46 8.86 -1.79 -10.27
CA PHE A 46 7.84 -0.96 -10.88
C PHE A 46 8.07 0.55 -10.66
N VAL A 47 8.43 0.97 -9.44
CA VAL A 47 8.74 2.37 -9.14
C VAL A 47 9.93 2.87 -9.98
N GLN A 48 10.94 2.03 -10.23
CA GLN A 48 12.07 2.39 -11.09
C GLN A 48 11.64 2.50 -12.56
N GLU A 49 10.84 1.57 -13.08
CA GLU A 49 10.32 1.63 -14.45
C GLU A 49 9.52 2.92 -14.70
N ILE A 50 8.71 3.35 -13.74
CA ILE A 50 7.95 4.61 -13.81
C ILE A 50 8.89 5.82 -13.81
N SER A 51 9.92 5.83 -12.95
CA SER A 51 10.94 6.88 -12.95
C SER A 51 11.65 6.99 -14.29
N ASP A 52 12.06 5.86 -14.86
CA ASP A 52 12.74 5.79 -16.15
C ASP A 52 11.81 6.23 -17.29
N TYR A 53 10.53 5.83 -17.26
CA TYR A 53 9.53 6.20 -18.26
C TYR A 53 9.24 7.71 -18.31
N TYR A 54 9.08 8.35 -17.14
CA TYR A 54 8.81 9.80 -17.07
C TYR A 54 10.09 10.65 -17.03
N GLY A 55 11.27 10.05 -16.84
CA GLY A 55 12.53 10.78 -16.65
C GLY A 55 12.55 11.63 -15.38
N LEU A 56 11.73 11.29 -14.38
CA LEU A 56 11.57 12.05 -13.14
C LEU A 56 12.28 11.36 -11.97
N PRO A 57 12.83 12.13 -11.02
CA PRO A 57 13.59 11.56 -9.92
C PRO A 57 12.70 10.92 -8.85
N LEU A 58 13.25 9.93 -8.13
CA LEU A 58 12.53 9.22 -7.07
C LEU A 58 12.68 9.88 -5.71
N VAL A 59 11.57 10.40 -5.17
CA VAL A 59 11.48 10.94 -3.81
C VAL A 59 10.70 9.97 -2.92
N ALA A 60 11.35 9.43 -1.90
CA ALA A 60 10.72 8.47 -1.00
C ALA A 60 9.79 9.15 -0.01
N ASN A 61 8.53 8.73 0.10
CA ASN A 61 7.71 9.08 1.26
C ASN A 61 8.13 8.21 2.47
N GLU A 62 8.68 8.80 3.52
CA GLU A 62 9.23 8.09 4.68
C GLU A 62 8.20 7.29 5.50
N ARG A 63 6.91 7.37 5.19
CA ARG A 63 5.94 6.44 5.77
C ARG A 63 6.12 5.01 5.28
N CYS A 64 6.34 4.81 3.97
CA CYS A 64 6.50 3.48 3.36
C CYS A 64 7.40 3.46 2.11
N GLY A 65 7.55 4.59 1.42
CA GLY A 65 8.24 4.71 0.13
C GLY A 65 9.71 4.31 0.14
N SER A 66 10.41 4.46 1.27
CA SER A 66 11.82 4.07 1.40
C SER A 66 12.07 2.57 1.23
N TRP A 67 11.03 1.73 1.34
CA TRP A 67 11.15 0.29 1.10
C TRP A 67 11.21 -0.08 -0.38
N TYR A 68 10.76 0.81 -1.26
CA TYR A 68 10.59 0.53 -2.69
C TYR A 68 11.64 1.22 -3.57
N ILE A 69 12.50 2.07 -3.00
CA ILE A 69 13.47 2.84 -3.77
C ILE A 69 14.88 2.39 -3.36
N PRO A 70 15.70 1.88 -4.30
CA PRO A 70 17.10 1.58 -4.04
C PRO A 70 17.84 2.82 -3.48
N PRO A 71 18.71 2.66 -2.45
CA PRO A 71 19.35 3.80 -1.80
C PRO A 71 20.14 4.73 -2.73
N ASP A 72 20.73 4.17 -3.80
CA ASP A 72 21.48 4.89 -4.83
C ASP A 72 20.58 5.71 -5.77
N LYS A 73 19.30 5.33 -5.92
CA LYS A 73 18.32 6.02 -6.77
C LYS A 73 17.47 7.06 -6.02
N LYS A 74 17.48 7.02 -4.67
CA LYS A 74 16.72 7.95 -3.84
C LYS A 74 17.36 9.33 -3.86
N VAL A 75 16.70 10.30 -4.49
CA VAL A 75 17.21 11.69 -4.54
C VAL A 75 16.83 12.52 -3.32
N GLY A 76 15.86 12.04 -2.53
CA GLY A 76 15.38 12.74 -1.35
C GLY A 76 14.18 12.08 -0.71
N SER A 77 13.61 12.79 0.24
CA SER A 77 12.58 12.27 1.13
C SER A 77 11.43 13.25 1.30
N SER A 78 10.23 12.72 1.46
CA SER A 78 9.02 13.45 1.83
C SER A 78 8.29 12.71 2.95
N TYR A 79 7.31 13.36 3.56
CA TYR A 79 6.48 12.83 4.61
C TYR A 79 5.05 13.32 4.41
N PHE A 80 4.32 12.66 3.50
CA PHE A 80 2.90 12.92 3.30
C PHE A 80 2.07 11.89 4.07
N LYS A 81 0.98 12.32 4.70
CA LYS A 81 -0.08 11.45 5.22
C LYS A 81 -1.17 11.29 4.17
N SER A 82 -1.95 10.22 4.28
CA SER A 82 -3.12 10.03 3.41
C SER A 82 -4.12 11.18 3.52
N THR A 83 -4.25 11.80 4.70
CA THR A 83 -5.15 12.93 4.95
C THR A 83 -4.79 14.19 4.18
N ASP A 84 -3.51 14.37 3.83
CA ASP A 84 -3.02 15.63 3.25
C ASP A 84 -3.55 15.88 1.82
N GLY A 85 -4.15 14.86 1.19
CA GLY A 85 -4.76 14.93 -0.15
C GLY A 85 -6.22 14.47 -0.22
N HIS A 86 -6.93 14.35 0.91
CA HIS A 86 -8.36 13.99 0.86
C HIS A 86 -9.20 15.16 0.35
N MET A 87 -10.06 14.89 -0.64
CA MET A 87 -10.99 15.88 -1.18
C MET A 87 -11.88 16.45 -0.06
N GLY A 88 -11.84 17.77 0.12
CA GLY A 88 -12.60 18.49 1.15
C GLY A 88 -11.87 18.66 2.48
N GLN A 89 -10.66 18.09 2.64
CA GLN A 89 -9.78 18.27 3.79
C GLN A 89 -8.34 18.42 3.30
N TRP A 90 -8.05 19.56 2.67
CA TRP A 90 -6.70 19.98 2.29
C TRP A 90 -5.98 20.54 3.52
N ASP A 91 -5.80 19.70 4.53
CA ASP A 91 -5.10 20.10 5.75
C ASP A 91 -3.60 20.05 5.48
N PHE A 92 -2.97 21.22 5.51
CA PHE A 92 -1.54 21.34 5.29
C PHE A 92 -0.82 21.30 6.63
N SER A 93 -0.05 20.24 6.85
CA SER A 93 0.71 20.07 8.09
C SER A 93 1.78 21.17 8.25
N LEU A 94 1.47 22.19 9.05
CA LEU A 94 2.42 23.27 9.37
C LEU A 94 3.70 22.78 10.08
N ARG A 95 3.68 21.57 10.65
CA ARG A 95 4.86 20.95 11.27
C ARG A 95 5.72 20.16 10.29
N ARG A 96 5.19 19.73 9.15
CA ARG A 96 5.85 18.83 8.19
C ARG A 96 5.51 19.29 6.77
N LEU A 97 6.13 20.42 6.43
CA LEU A 97 5.84 21.17 5.21
C LEU A 97 6.43 20.52 3.94
N ASN A 98 7.36 19.58 4.09
CA ASN A 98 8.09 18.94 2.98
C ASN A 98 8.86 19.92 2.06
N LEU A 99 9.29 21.07 2.59
CA LEU A 99 9.98 22.10 1.81
C LEU A 99 11.28 21.62 1.15
N GLN A 100 11.91 20.57 1.69
CA GLN A 100 13.09 19.95 1.07
C GLN A 100 12.84 19.41 -0.34
N VAL A 101 11.57 19.16 -0.71
CA VAL A 101 11.21 18.74 -2.07
C VAL A 101 11.42 19.89 -3.06
N LEU A 102 11.30 21.16 -2.64
CA LEU A 102 11.46 22.33 -3.53
C LEU A 102 12.86 22.39 -4.15
N ASP A 103 13.90 22.00 -3.42
CA ASP A 103 15.27 21.93 -3.95
C ASP A 103 15.40 20.89 -5.06
N ILE A 104 14.65 19.79 -4.96
CA ILE A 104 14.60 18.72 -5.96
C ILE A 104 13.85 19.23 -7.20
N LEU A 105 12.69 19.85 -7.03
CA LEU A 105 11.91 20.42 -8.14
C LEU A 105 12.74 21.41 -8.96
N LYS A 106 13.45 22.32 -8.26
CA LYS A 106 14.36 23.28 -8.89
C LYS A 106 15.44 22.59 -9.74
N LYS A 107 15.98 21.46 -9.27
CA LYS A 107 17.05 20.73 -9.95
C LYS A 107 16.56 19.91 -11.14
N TYR A 108 15.35 19.37 -11.07
CA TYR A 108 14.81 18.41 -12.05
C TYR A 108 13.70 18.98 -12.95
N GLY A 109 13.42 20.29 -12.88
CA GLY A 109 12.63 20.99 -13.89
C GLY A 109 11.15 21.21 -13.57
N GLY A 110 10.72 21.06 -12.31
CA GLY A 110 9.38 21.46 -11.88
C GLY A 110 8.66 20.47 -10.99
#